data_AF-A0A9J2PF43-F1
#
_entry.id   AF-A0A9J2PF43-F1
#
_cell.length_a   1.000
_cell.length_b   1.000
_cell.length_c   1.000
_cell.angle_alpha   90.00
_cell.angle_beta   90.00
_cell.angle_gamma   90.00
#
_symmetry.space_group_name_H-M   'P 1'
#
loop_
_entity.id
_entity.type
_entity.pdbx_description
1 polymer ?
#
loop_
_entity_poly.entity_id
_entity_poly.type
_entity_poly.pdbx_seq_one_letter_code
_entity_poly.pdbx_strand_id
1 'polypeptide(L)'
;MDVQPVHYDKTEYVETATGNKVNRKSKLYGSQNIILNGKSILMNDCVLRGDMNSIRAGKYCVVGERTVIRPSYKRFSKGLTFFPVHIGDHVFIENDCVIMAAQIGAYVHIGHDAVVGRSVILRDCVQVLPNTVVPPDAVIPPFSIVGGNPGVIVGELPESTQELMTQATRSFYDGFTPEVTMQLSIEEAEQQFIQLLDRIEPRKVAAFLDWIVDSFAVVDSAQARRKGFASIGGSDLPLWMSTEIVQADAVLRKIALEMRNELPVTAVLDSEVKYWPTSGLDSDCNPETTVHVDSFLYEEDDVDDLVDEGRLCRNYCAKCGSREIKPLTFISHSLSVDQLRYMFTALVPLSEAMSGRLIVDVGSRLGAVLYASYLYGGGRVSAVGIEINKEFCVLQKKMIEDNGMDHRITVINDDVRNQGEILASADVVVLNNVFCFFLPPQEQVSCWNFLYANIRGGAVIISNPTLEAVTEHLELPFSLSDWVTKVDTSHLAARFSGTSDELFEDCEKLTLYSVLHRTAK
;
A
#
# COMPACT_ATOMS: atom_id res chain seq x y z
N MET A 1 -13.84 -8.52 -41.78
CA MET A 1 -13.10 -8.74 -40.52
C MET A 1 -13.13 -7.42 -39.78
N ASP A 2 -13.99 -7.28 -38.77
CA ASP A 2 -13.92 -6.14 -37.86
C ASP A 2 -12.71 -6.36 -36.96
N VAL A 3 -11.60 -5.70 -37.29
CA VAL A 3 -10.36 -5.79 -36.52
C VAL A 3 -10.52 -4.88 -35.31
N GLN A 4 -10.55 -5.47 -34.12
CA GLN A 4 -10.53 -4.69 -32.89
C GLN A 4 -9.25 -3.85 -32.80
N PRO A 5 -9.30 -2.63 -32.27
CA PRO A 5 -8.11 -1.80 -32.11
C PRO A 5 -7.08 -2.54 -31.27
N VAL A 6 -5.86 -2.65 -31.81
CA VAL A 6 -4.73 -3.29 -31.12
C VAL A 6 -3.91 -2.18 -30.49
N HIS A 7 -3.90 -2.14 -29.17
CA HIS A 7 -3.11 -1.17 -28.40
C HIS A 7 -1.69 -1.70 -28.21
N TYR A 8 -0.69 -0.83 -28.34
CA TYR A 8 0.71 -1.18 -28.13
C TYR A 8 1.43 -0.15 -27.27
N ASP A 9 2.38 -0.59 -26.46
CA ASP A 9 3.22 0.33 -25.69
C ASP A 9 4.14 1.13 -26.65
N LYS A 10 3.99 2.46 -26.61
CA LYS A 10 4.80 3.39 -27.42
C LYS A 10 6.30 3.25 -27.16
N THR A 11 6.70 2.85 -25.96
CA THR A 11 8.11 2.63 -25.60
C THR A 11 8.67 1.37 -26.25
N GLU A 12 7.84 0.42 -26.67
CA GLU A 12 8.30 -0.81 -27.29
C GLU A 12 8.43 -0.71 -28.81
N TYR A 13 7.88 0.33 -29.45
CA TYR A 13 7.90 0.48 -30.90
C TYR A 13 8.74 1.68 -31.36
N VAL A 14 9.32 1.55 -32.55
CA VAL A 14 10.01 2.62 -33.27
C VAL A 14 9.20 2.92 -34.53
N GLU A 15 8.78 4.16 -34.68
CA GLU A 15 8.13 4.64 -35.90
C GLU A 15 9.16 5.28 -36.83
N THR A 16 9.22 4.81 -38.07
CA THR A 16 10.10 5.36 -39.12
C THR A 16 9.44 6.52 -39.84
N ALA A 17 10.22 7.37 -40.52
CA ALA A 17 9.70 8.52 -41.29
C ALA A 17 8.67 8.14 -42.38
N THR A 18 8.69 6.90 -42.84
CA THR A 18 7.74 6.36 -43.82
C THR A 18 6.51 5.69 -43.18
N GLY A 19 6.34 5.84 -41.85
CA GLY A 19 5.22 5.30 -41.07
C GLY A 19 5.33 3.81 -40.75
N ASN A 20 6.49 3.16 -40.91
CA ASN A 20 6.61 1.78 -40.42
C ASN A 20 6.73 1.76 -38.91
N LYS A 21 5.97 0.88 -38.24
CA LYS A 21 5.99 0.66 -36.80
C LYS A 21 6.73 -0.65 -36.51
N VAL A 22 7.92 -0.56 -35.91
CA VAL A 22 8.81 -1.70 -35.69
C VAL A 22 9.01 -1.93 -34.20
N ASN A 23 8.66 -3.11 -33.69
CA ASN A 23 8.91 -3.42 -32.29
C ASN A 23 10.41 -3.55 -31.99
N ARG A 24 10.86 -3.00 -30.85
CA ARG A 24 12.26 -2.99 -30.39
C ARG A 24 12.79 -4.36 -30.00
N LYS A 25 11.91 -5.28 -29.58
CA LYS A 25 12.28 -6.67 -29.26
C LYS A 25 12.49 -7.51 -30.53
N SER A 26 12.06 -7.01 -31.70
CA SER A 26 12.32 -7.69 -32.97
C SER A 26 13.82 -7.73 -33.29
N LYS A 27 14.27 -8.85 -33.86
CA LYS A 27 15.68 -9.09 -34.21
C LYS A 27 15.88 -8.90 -35.70
N LEU A 28 16.41 -7.74 -36.07
CA LEU A 28 16.75 -7.39 -37.45
C LEU A 28 18.25 -7.63 -37.68
N TYR A 29 18.60 -8.70 -38.39
CA TYR A 29 19.99 -8.98 -38.79
C TYR A 29 20.26 -8.38 -40.17
N GLY A 30 21.37 -7.66 -40.34
CA GLY A 30 21.71 -7.03 -41.62
C GLY A 30 20.70 -5.97 -42.06
N SER A 31 20.39 -5.01 -41.18
CA SER A 31 19.39 -3.96 -41.39
C SER A 31 19.57 -3.16 -42.68
N GLN A 32 20.80 -2.99 -43.17
CA GLN A 32 21.12 -2.34 -44.45
C GLN A 32 20.49 -3.05 -45.67
N ASN A 33 20.13 -4.32 -45.54
CA ASN A 33 19.55 -5.15 -46.58
C ASN A 33 18.04 -5.36 -46.39
N ILE A 34 17.43 -4.75 -45.36
CA ILE A 34 16.00 -4.85 -45.07
C ILE A 34 15.34 -3.54 -45.50
N ILE A 35 14.40 -3.62 -46.44
CA ILE A 35 13.71 -2.46 -47.01
C ILE A 35 12.21 -2.60 -46.72
N LEU A 36 11.66 -1.63 -45.98
CA LEU A 36 10.23 -1.52 -45.68
C LEU A 36 9.66 -0.27 -46.36
N ASN A 37 8.81 -0.45 -47.39
CA ASN A 37 8.37 0.64 -48.28
C ASN A 37 7.36 1.63 -47.66
N GLY A 38 6.88 1.39 -46.43
CA GLY A 38 6.08 2.35 -45.65
C GLY A 38 4.82 1.74 -45.03
N LYS A 39 4.33 2.36 -43.95
CA LYS A 39 3.10 1.97 -43.22
C LYS A 39 2.99 0.46 -42.89
N SER A 40 4.12 -0.19 -42.66
CA SER A 40 4.18 -1.61 -42.31
C SER A 40 4.40 -1.81 -40.81
N ILE A 41 3.89 -2.89 -40.25
CA ILE A 41 3.96 -3.21 -38.83
C ILE A 41 4.76 -4.49 -38.62
N LEU A 42 5.78 -4.43 -37.78
CA LEU A 42 6.54 -5.59 -37.32
C LEU A 42 6.28 -5.80 -35.84
N MET A 43 5.60 -6.90 -35.50
CA MET A 43 5.21 -7.22 -34.13
C MET A 43 6.37 -7.80 -33.28
N ASN A 44 6.06 -8.16 -32.04
CA ASN A 44 7.00 -8.62 -31.03
C ASN A 44 7.76 -9.89 -31.46
N ASP A 45 9.03 -9.98 -31.09
CA ASP A 45 9.90 -11.14 -31.28
C ASP A 45 10.04 -11.65 -32.73
N CYS A 46 9.69 -10.82 -33.71
CA CYS A 46 9.94 -11.14 -35.11
C CYS A 46 11.44 -11.21 -35.41
N VAL A 47 11.83 -12.13 -36.29
CA VAL A 47 13.23 -12.28 -36.72
C VAL A 47 13.33 -12.10 -38.23
N LEU A 48 13.94 -11.01 -38.67
CA LEU A 48 14.23 -10.76 -40.09
C LEU A 48 15.72 -10.92 -40.34
N ARG A 49 16.09 -11.84 -41.22
CA ARG A 49 17.48 -12.17 -41.54
C ARG A 49 17.96 -11.58 -42.87
N GLY A 50 18.20 -10.27 -42.88
CA GLY A 50 18.81 -9.54 -44.00
C GLY A 50 20.33 -9.72 -44.12
N ASP A 51 20.96 -10.39 -43.15
CA ASP A 51 22.39 -10.74 -43.15
C ASP A 51 22.77 -11.69 -44.29
N MET A 52 21.83 -12.55 -44.72
CA MET A 52 22.07 -13.54 -45.78
C MET A 52 21.83 -12.98 -47.19
N ASN A 53 20.72 -12.26 -47.40
CA ASN A 53 20.39 -11.54 -48.64
C ASN A 53 19.27 -10.51 -48.36
N SER A 54 18.96 -9.64 -49.33
CA SER A 54 17.98 -8.56 -49.14
C SER A 54 16.56 -9.06 -48.93
N ILE A 55 15.86 -8.45 -47.97
CA ILE A 55 14.43 -8.63 -47.71
C ILE A 55 13.73 -7.32 -48.10
N ARG A 56 12.76 -7.38 -49.01
CA ARG A 56 12.00 -6.21 -49.45
C ARG A 56 10.52 -6.42 -49.15
N ALA A 57 9.94 -5.56 -48.34
CA ALA A 57 8.51 -5.54 -48.06
C ALA A 57 7.84 -4.30 -48.64
N GLY A 58 6.65 -4.52 -49.21
CA GLY A 58 5.77 -3.51 -49.75
C GLY A 58 5.19 -2.58 -48.68
N LYS A 59 4.15 -1.85 -49.06
CA LYS A 59 3.39 -0.97 -48.17
C LYS A 59 2.30 -1.74 -47.44
N TYR A 60 1.92 -1.29 -46.25
CA TYR A 60 0.83 -1.88 -45.48
C TYR A 60 1.01 -3.39 -45.21
N CYS A 61 2.26 -3.82 -45.01
CA CYS A 61 2.54 -5.19 -44.62
C CYS A 61 2.42 -5.33 -43.10
N VAL A 62 1.77 -6.40 -42.64
CA VAL A 62 1.69 -6.76 -41.22
C VAL A 62 2.43 -8.07 -41.01
N VAL A 63 3.41 -8.07 -40.11
CA VAL A 63 4.17 -9.26 -39.73
C VAL A 63 3.88 -9.57 -38.28
N GLY A 64 3.17 -10.66 -38.05
CA GLY A 64 2.72 -11.15 -36.76
C GLY A 64 3.84 -11.61 -35.85
N GLU A 65 3.54 -11.75 -34.55
CA GLU A 65 4.51 -12.04 -33.51
C GLU A 65 5.29 -13.33 -33.76
N ARG A 66 6.54 -13.37 -33.29
CA ARG A 66 7.44 -14.55 -33.35
C ARG A 66 7.67 -15.10 -34.76
N THR A 67 7.34 -14.33 -35.80
CA THR A 67 7.52 -14.73 -37.19
C THR A 67 8.98 -14.64 -37.60
N VAL A 68 9.47 -15.67 -38.31
CA VAL A 68 10.84 -15.74 -38.82
C VAL A 68 10.84 -15.58 -40.33
N ILE A 69 11.38 -14.48 -40.83
CA ILE A 69 11.59 -14.23 -42.25
C ILE A 69 13.06 -14.43 -42.58
N ARG A 70 13.36 -15.46 -43.37
CA ARG A 70 14.71 -15.77 -43.81
C ARG A 70 14.79 -15.95 -45.33
N PRO A 71 15.79 -15.34 -46.00
CA PRO A 71 16.12 -15.63 -47.39
C PRO A 71 16.19 -17.12 -47.70
N SER A 72 15.56 -17.51 -48.81
CA SER A 72 15.65 -18.89 -49.30
C SER A 72 17.07 -19.16 -49.78
N TYR A 73 17.48 -20.43 -49.73
CA TYR A 73 18.79 -20.85 -50.22
C TYR A 73 18.66 -22.04 -51.16
N LYS A 74 19.58 -22.12 -52.12
CA LYS A 74 19.76 -23.28 -52.99
C LYS A 74 21.21 -23.72 -52.96
N ARG A 75 21.42 -25.03 -52.87
CA ARG A 75 22.75 -25.63 -52.89
C ARG A 75 23.13 -25.90 -54.34
N PHE A 76 24.20 -25.26 -54.80
CA PHE A 76 24.82 -25.51 -56.09
C PHE A 76 26.14 -26.26 -55.90
N SER A 77 26.68 -26.83 -56.99
CA SER A 77 27.95 -27.57 -56.97
C SER A 77 29.15 -26.77 -56.46
N LYS A 78 29.08 -25.43 -56.48
CA LYS A 78 30.12 -24.50 -56.02
C LYS A 78 29.86 -23.86 -54.63
N GLY A 79 28.75 -24.21 -53.96
CA GLY A 79 28.42 -23.66 -52.63
C GLY A 79 26.94 -23.39 -52.40
N LEU A 80 26.64 -22.66 -51.32
CA LEU A 80 25.28 -22.25 -50.94
C LEU A 80 25.01 -20.83 -51.46
N THR A 81 23.92 -20.64 -52.21
CA THR A 81 23.51 -19.31 -52.68
C THR A 81 22.17 -18.94 -52.06
N PHE A 82 22.09 -17.76 -51.47
CA PHE A 82 20.85 -17.20 -50.92
C PHE A 82 20.17 -16.32 -51.96
N PHE A 83 18.84 -16.39 -52.05
CA PHE A 83 18.02 -15.55 -52.91
C PHE A 83 17.26 -14.51 -52.08
N PRO A 84 17.08 -13.28 -52.59
CA PRO A 84 16.33 -12.26 -51.87
C PRO A 84 14.87 -12.67 -51.69
N VAL A 85 14.22 -12.14 -50.65
CA VAL A 85 12.78 -12.31 -50.41
C VAL A 85 12.06 -11.05 -50.85
N HIS A 86 11.06 -11.21 -51.70
CA HIS A 86 10.18 -10.13 -52.14
C HIS A 86 8.79 -10.32 -51.55
N ILE A 87 8.30 -9.33 -50.80
CA ILE A 87 6.95 -9.29 -50.21
C ILE A 87 6.22 -8.10 -50.83
N GLY A 88 5.06 -8.36 -51.43
CA GLY A 88 4.22 -7.36 -52.10
C GLY A 88 3.54 -6.38 -51.13
N ASP A 89 2.64 -5.56 -51.67
CA ASP A 89 1.84 -4.63 -50.87
C ASP A 89 0.65 -5.35 -50.21
N HIS A 90 0.18 -4.83 -49.08
CA HIS A 90 -1.01 -5.34 -48.37
C HIS A 90 -0.91 -6.83 -48.00
N VAL A 91 0.28 -7.29 -47.62
CA VAL A 91 0.50 -8.66 -47.15
C VAL A 91 0.24 -8.75 -45.65
N PHE A 92 -0.55 -9.74 -45.23
CA PHE A 92 -0.84 -10.02 -43.83
C PHE A 92 -0.25 -11.37 -43.46
N ILE A 93 0.73 -11.37 -42.56
CA ILE A 93 1.37 -12.59 -42.02
C ILE A 93 0.98 -12.67 -40.55
N GLU A 94 0.26 -13.73 -40.17
CA GLU A 94 -0.13 -13.97 -38.79
C GLU A 94 1.05 -14.47 -37.92
N ASN A 95 0.76 -14.81 -36.67
CA ASN A 95 1.77 -15.17 -35.67
C ASN A 95 2.44 -16.51 -35.97
N ASP A 96 3.65 -16.68 -35.42
CA ASP A 96 4.39 -17.96 -35.39
C ASP A 96 4.69 -18.54 -36.78
N CYS A 97 4.77 -17.68 -37.80
CA CYS A 97 5.03 -18.11 -39.18
C CYS A 97 6.53 -18.27 -39.47
N VAL A 98 6.88 -19.20 -40.36
CA VAL A 98 8.25 -19.36 -40.87
C VAL A 98 8.27 -19.16 -42.39
N ILE A 99 8.90 -18.08 -42.84
CA ILE A 99 8.89 -17.66 -44.24
C ILE A 99 10.25 -17.87 -44.89
N MET A 100 10.29 -18.75 -45.90
CA MET A 100 11.45 -18.97 -46.79
C MET A 100 11.12 -18.78 -48.28
N ALA A 101 10.06 -18.04 -48.58
CA ALA A 101 9.62 -17.79 -49.95
C ALA A 101 10.68 -17.06 -50.77
N ALA A 102 10.68 -17.28 -52.09
CA ALA A 102 11.36 -16.39 -53.03
C ALA A 102 10.53 -15.12 -53.26
N GLN A 103 9.22 -15.28 -53.40
CA GLN A 103 8.30 -14.18 -53.68
C GLN A 103 6.93 -14.40 -53.04
N ILE A 104 6.40 -13.35 -52.42
CA ILE A 104 5.04 -13.23 -51.92
C ILE A 104 4.40 -12.08 -52.68
N GLY A 105 3.31 -12.37 -53.41
CA GLY A 105 2.53 -11.39 -54.16
C GLY A 105 1.83 -10.36 -53.27
N ALA A 106 1.11 -9.43 -53.90
CA ALA A 106 0.31 -8.46 -53.18
C ALA A 106 -0.99 -9.09 -52.65
N TYR A 107 -1.55 -8.54 -51.58
CA TYR A 107 -2.84 -8.97 -50.99
C TYR A 107 -2.85 -10.43 -50.51
N VAL A 108 -1.68 -10.96 -50.14
CA VAL A 108 -1.54 -12.32 -49.63
C VAL A 108 -1.84 -12.36 -48.14
N HIS A 109 -2.60 -13.36 -47.70
CA HIS A 109 -2.87 -13.65 -46.31
C HIS A 109 -2.21 -14.97 -45.90
N ILE A 110 -1.35 -14.97 -44.89
CA ILE A 110 -0.69 -16.16 -44.36
C ILE A 110 -1.19 -16.38 -42.93
N GLY A 111 -1.93 -17.47 -42.73
CA GLY A 111 -2.48 -17.84 -41.42
C GLY A 111 -1.42 -18.30 -40.42
N HIS A 112 -1.77 -18.28 -39.14
CA HIS A 112 -0.87 -18.56 -38.03
C HIS A 112 -0.27 -19.97 -38.10
N ASP A 113 0.94 -20.13 -37.54
CA ASP A 113 1.69 -21.40 -37.55
C ASP A 113 1.99 -21.95 -38.96
N ALA A 114 1.86 -21.13 -40.01
CA ALA A 114 2.16 -21.57 -41.36
C ALA A 114 3.67 -21.57 -41.65
N VAL A 115 4.12 -22.59 -42.38
CA VAL A 115 5.51 -22.74 -42.81
C VAL A 115 5.58 -22.64 -44.32
N VAL A 116 6.13 -21.54 -44.83
CA VAL A 116 6.36 -21.36 -46.26
C VAL A 116 7.73 -21.91 -46.64
N GLY A 117 7.74 -22.97 -47.45
CA GLY A 117 8.91 -23.66 -47.92
C GLY A 117 9.90 -22.80 -48.71
N ARG A 118 11.09 -23.37 -48.95
CA ARG A 118 12.17 -22.70 -49.69
C ARG A 118 11.76 -22.45 -51.14
N SER A 119 12.10 -21.27 -51.65
CA SER A 119 11.90 -20.91 -53.06
C SER A 119 10.44 -21.00 -53.54
N VAL A 120 9.50 -20.89 -52.60
CA VAL A 120 8.06 -20.80 -52.90
C VAL A 120 7.73 -19.46 -53.54
N ILE A 121 6.81 -19.47 -54.50
CA ILE A 121 6.25 -18.29 -55.14
C ILE A 121 4.74 -18.26 -54.85
N LEU A 122 4.31 -17.35 -53.98
CA LEU A 122 2.90 -17.04 -53.78
C LEU A 122 2.53 -15.89 -54.73
N ARG A 123 1.54 -16.10 -55.60
CA ARG A 123 1.00 -15.03 -56.45
C ARG A 123 0.03 -14.14 -55.68
N ASP A 124 -0.52 -13.14 -56.36
CA ASP A 124 -1.38 -12.14 -55.74
C ASP A 124 -2.71 -12.76 -55.25
N CYS A 125 -3.27 -12.21 -54.17
CA CYS A 125 -4.54 -12.64 -53.59
C CYS A 125 -4.55 -14.13 -53.17
N VAL A 126 -3.43 -14.68 -52.71
CA VAL A 126 -3.36 -16.04 -52.16
C VAL A 126 -3.69 -16.04 -50.67
N GLN A 127 -4.43 -17.03 -50.20
CA GLN A 127 -4.64 -17.27 -48.77
C GLN A 127 -4.04 -18.62 -48.37
N VAL A 128 -3.06 -18.58 -47.47
CA VAL A 128 -2.53 -19.78 -46.81
C VAL A 128 -3.29 -19.94 -45.50
N LEU A 129 -3.92 -21.09 -45.31
CA LEU A 129 -4.66 -21.41 -44.09
C LEU A 129 -3.71 -21.64 -42.91
N PRO A 130 -4.17 -21.46 -41.66
CA PRO A 130 -3.37 -21.76 -40.48
C PRO A 130 -2.81 -23.18 -40.47
N ASN A 131 -1.68 -23.39 -39.79
CA ASN A 131 -0.99 -24.68 -39.67
C ASN A 131 -0.61 -25.34 -41.02
N THR A 132 -0.55 -24.57 -42.10
CA THR A 132 -0.26 -25.08 -43.44
C THR A 132 1.25 -25.09 -43.71
N VAL A 133 1.75 -26.18 -44.28
CA VAL A 133 3.15 -26.29 -44.68
C VAL A 133 3.24 -26.28 -46.19
N VAL A 134 3.57 -25.13 -46.78
CA VAL A 134 3.71 -25.00 -48.23
C VAL A 134 5.02 -25.68 -48.66
N PRO A 135 4.97 -26.69 -49.55
CA PRO A 135 6.17 -27.44 -49.94
C PRO A 135 7.18 -26.54 -50.68
N PRO A 136 8.48 -26.86 -50.62
CA PRO A 136 9.52 -26.10 -51.32
C PRO A 136 9.31 -26.12 -52.84
N ASP A 137 9.79 -25.07 -53.52
CA ASP A 137 9.68 -24.87 -54.98
C ASP A 137 8.23 -24.82 -55.52
N ALA A 138 7.22 -24.73 -54.63
CA ALA A 138 5.82 -24.61 -55.03
C ALA A 138 5.51 -23.23 -55.62
N VAL A 139 4.70 -23.23 -56.68
CA VAL A 139 4.16 -22.02 -57.30
C VAL A 139 2.66 -22.03 -57.11
N ILE A 140 2.15 -21.13 -56.27
CA ILE A 140 0.73 -21.02 -55.96
C ILE A 140 0.12 -19.95 -56.88
N PRO A 141 -0.89 -20.29 -57.71
CA PRO A 141 -1.52 -19.34 -58.62
C PRO A 141 -2.31 -18.26 -57.87
N PRO A 142 -2.66 -17.14 -58.55
CA PRO A 142 -3.41 -16.07 -57.92
C PRO A 142 -4.80 -16.55 -57.47
N PHE A 143 -5.41 -15.86 -56.50
CA PHE A 143 -6.75 -16.19 -55.99
C PHE A 143 -6.90 -17.62 -55.45
N SER A 144 -5.82 -18.27 -55.02
CA SER A 144 -5.88 -19.65 -54.52
C SER A 144 -5.87 -19.72 -53.00
N ILE A 145 -6.64 -20.66 -52.43
CA ILE A 145 -6.59 -21.03 -51.02
C ILE A 145 -5.72 -22.28 -50.88
N VAL A 146 -4.70 -22.23 -50.04
CA VAL A 146 -3.79 -23.34 -49.78
C VAL A 146 -3.95 -23.82 -48.35
N GLY A 147 -4.10 -25.13 -48.15
CA GLY A 147 -4.31 -25.74 -46.85
C GLY A 147 -3.63 -27.10 -46.69
N GLY A 148 -3.25 -27.43 -45.46
CA GLY A 148 -2.79 -28.76 -45.07
C GLY A 148 -1.27 -28.91 -44.90
N ASN A 149 -0.86 -30.11 -44.52
CA ASN A 149 0.54 -30.48 -44.34
C ASN A 149 0.79 -31.86 -44.98
N PRO A 150 1.28 -31.93 -46.23
CA PRO A 150 1.74 -30.81 -47.08
C PRO A 150 0.58 -29.97 -47.65
N GLY A 151 0.84 -28.68 -47.87
CA GLY A 151 -0.13 -27.71 -48.37
C GLY A 151 -0.52 -27.97 -49.82
N VAL A 152 -1.82 -28.07 -50.08
CA VAL A 152 -2.42 -28.23 -51.40
C VAL A 152 -3.46 -27.14 -51.65
N ILE A 153 -3.77 -26.87 -52.92
CA ILE A 153 -4.84 -25.92 -53.27
C ILE A 153 -6.18 -26.56 -52.90
N VAL A 154 -6.90 -25.92 -51.99
CA VAL A 154 -8.19 -26.40 -51.45
C VAL A 154 -9.39 -25.62 -51.98
N GLY A 155 -9.16 -24.49 -52.64
CA GLY A 155 -10.22 -23.67 -53.21
C GLY A 155 -9.70 -22.42 -53.90
N GLU A 156 -10.64 -21.61 -54.40
CA GLU A 156 -10.38 -20.32 -55.05
C GLU A 156 -11.08 -19.19 -54.29
N LEU A 157 -10.48 -18.02 -54.32
CA LEU A 157 -10.94 -16.79 -53.70
C LEU A 157 -11.65 -15.91 -54.72
N PRO A 158 -12.65 -15.13 -54.29
CA PRO A 158 -13.32 -14.19 -55.18
C PRO A 158 -12.40 -13.02 -55.59
N GLU A 159 -12.67 -12.39 -56.72
CA GLU A 159 -11.92 -11.23 -57.21
C GLU A 159 -11.97 -10.03 -56.23
N SER A 160 -13.04 -9.92 -55.43
CA SER A 160 -13.20 -8.90 -54.38
C SER A 160 -12.19 -9.02 -53.23
N THR A 161 -11.41 -10.11 -53.19
CA THR A 161 -10.39 -10.34 -52.15
C THR A 161 -9.36 -9.22 -52.10
N GLN A 162 -9.00 -8.62 -53.25
CA GLN A 162 -8.05 -7.51 -53.29
C GLN A 162 -8.54 -6.30 -52.48
N GLU A 163 -9.81 -5.93 -52.63
CA GLU A 163 -10.43 -4.83 -51.89
C GLU A 163 -10.55 -5.16 -50.41
N LEU A 164 -10.98 -6.39 -50.10
CA LEU A 164 -11.11 -6.87 -48.72
C LEU A 164 -9.78 -6.82 -47.96
N MET A 165 -8.69 -7.28 -48.59
CA MET A 165 -7.35 -7.26 -48.00
C MET A 165 -6.81 -5.84 -47.85
N THR A 166 -7.11 -4.96 -48.81
CA THR A 166 -6.74 -3.54 -48.74
C THR A 166 -7.44 -2.86 -47.56
N GLN A 167 -8.73 -3.13 -47.36
CA GLN A 167 -9.48 -2.61 -46.22
C GLN A 167 -8.94 -3.19 -44.90
N ALA A 168 -8.77 -4.51 -44.82
CA ALA A 168 -8.31 -5.18 -43.60
C ALA A 168 -6.95 -4.67 -43.13
N THR A 169 -5.96 -4.57 -44.03
CA THR A 169 -4.60 -4.10 -43.69
C THR A 169 -4.55 -2.61 -43.32
N ARG A 170 -5.36 -1.76 -43.97
CA ARG A 170 -5.48 -0.34 -43.62
C ARG A 170 -6.14 -0.15 -42.27
N SER A 171 -7.29 -0.80 -42.05
CA SER A 171 -8.00 -0.77 -40.78
C SER A 171 -7.14 -1.33 -39.65
N PHE A 172 -6.37 -2.39 -39.89
CA PHE A 172 -5.39 -2.91 -38.92
C PHE A 172 -4.32 -1.86 -38.61
N TYR A 173 -3.74 -1.21 -39.62
CA TYR A 173 -2.70 -0.20 -39.41
C TYR A 173 -3.21 1.03 -38.64
N ASP A 174 -4.41 1.51 -38.99
CA ASP A 174 -5.06 2.67 -38.38
C ASP A 174 -5.55 2.34 -36.95
N GLY A 175 -6.02 1.13 -36.71
CA GLY A 175 -6.43 0.62 -35.39
C GLY A 175 -5.26 0.22 -34.48
N PHE A 176 -4.05 0.05 -35.04
CA PHE A 176 -2.83 -0.19 -34.30
C PHE A 176 -2.34 1.12 -33.68
N THR A 177 -2.87 1.47 -32.51
CA THR A 177 -2.68 2.77 -31.85
C THR A 177 -1.88 2.61 -30.56
N PRO A 178 -1.04 3.60 -30.19
CA PRO A 178 -0.33 3.52 -28.92
C PRO A 178 -1.35 3.44 -27.79
N GLU A 179 -1.10 2.56 -26.82
CA GLU A 179 -1.83 2.54 -25.57
C GLU A 179 -1.61 3.90 -24.91
N VAL A 180 -2.69 4.68 -24.78
CA VAL A 180 -2.66 5.90 -23.99
C VAL A 180 -2.60 5.42 -22.56
N THR A 181 -1.39 5.28 -22.02
CA THR A 181 -1.21 5.21 -20.58
C THR A 181 -1.73 6.54 -20.05
N MET A 182 -2.99 6.55 -19.61
CA MET A 182 -3.46 7.60 -18.72
C MET A 182 -2.52 7.54 -17.52
N GLN A 183 -1.64 8.54 -17.43
CA GLN A 183 -0.93 8.77 -16.19
C GLN A 183 -2.02 9.04 -15.17
N LEU A 184 -2.18 8.08 -14.25
CA LEU A 184 -3.04 8.26 -13.09
C LEU A 184 -2.56 9.51 -12.36
N SER A 185 -3.50 10.32 -11.88
CA SER A 185 -3.11 11.34 -10.91
C SER A 185 -2.51 10.66 -9.68
N ILE A 186 -1.73 11.40 -8.90
CA ILE A 186 -1.17 10.87 -7.65
C ILE A 186 -2.31 10.38 -6.75
N GLU A 187 -3.44 11.10 -6.69
CA GLU A 187 -4.60 10.68 -5.89
C GLU A 187 -5.24 9.37 -6.41
N GLU A 188 -5.35 9.19 -7.71
CA GLU A 188 -5.93 7.97 -8.30
C GLU A 188 -5.00 6.75 -8.12
N ALA A 189 -3.68 6.97 -8.22
CA ALA A 189 -2.69 5.93 -7.98
C ALA A 189 -2.66 5.51 -6.50
N GLU A 190 -2.73 6.47 -5.58
CA GLU A 190 -2.83 6.21 -4.13
C GLU A 190 -4.10 5.43 -3.79
N GLN A 191 -5.26 5.82 -4.34
CA GLN A 191 -6.51 5.10 -4.11
C GLN A 191 -6.47 3.67 -4.63
N GLN A 192 -5.91 3.43 -5.82
CA GLN A 192 -5.78 2.08 -6.36
C GLN A 192 -4.78 1.24 -5.57
N PHE A 193 -3.72 1.85 -5.06
CA PHE A 193 -2.77 1.17 -4.19
C PHE A 193 -3.40 0.78 -2.85
N ILE A 194 -4.18 1.66 -2.23
CA ILE A 194 -4.94 1.37 -1.00
C ILE A 194 -5.94 0.23 -1.25
N GLN A 195 -6.71 0.28 -2.33
CA GLN A 195 -7.62 -0.81 -2.72
C GLN A 195 -6.91 -2.15 -2.95
N LEU A 196 -5.65 -2.12 -3.40
CA LEU A 196 -4.84 -3.32 -3.54
C LEU A 196 -4.42 -3.88 -2.17
N LEU A 197 -4.01 -3.01 -1.24
CA LEU A 197 -3.67 -3.41 0.13
C LEU A 197 -4.86 -4.04 0.85
N ASP A 198 -6.07 -3.49 0.68
CA ASP A 198 -7.30 -4.03 1.28
C ASP A 198 -7.65 -5.45 0.79
N ARG A 199 -7.13 -5.85 -0.36
CA ARG A 199 -7.36 -7.18 -0.94
C ARG A 199 -6.31 -8.21 -0.52
N ILE A 200 -5.27 -7.78 0.18
CA ILE A 200 -4.25 -8.65 0.75
C ILE A 200 -4.69 -9.05 2.14
N GLU A 201 -4.42 -10.30 2.51
CA GLU A 201 -4.66 -10.79 3.87
C GLU A 201 -3.88 -9.92 4.89
N PRO A 202 -4.51 -9.35 5.94
CA PRO A 202 -3.89 -8.33 6.80
C PRO A 202 -2.51 -8.70 7.34
N ARG A 203 -2.32 -9.97 7.69
CA ARG A 203 -1.05 -10.53 8.21
C ARG A 203 0.09 -10.58 7.17
N LYS A 204 -0.22 -10.46 5.88
CA LYS A 204 0.73 -10.54 4.76
C LYS A 204 1.01 -9.18 4.11
N VAL A 205 0.28 -8.15 4.50
CA VAL A 205 0.48 -6.79 3.99
C VAL A 205 1.89 -6.30 4.31
N ALA A 206 2.39 -6.54 5.53
CA ALA A 206 3.74 -6.18 5.93
C ALA A 206 4.81 -6.82 5.02
N ALA A 207 4.73 -8.15 4.82
CA ALA A 207 5.66 -8.86 3.93
C ALA A 207 5.57 -8.39 2.47
N PHE A 208 4.39 -7.97 2.01
CA PHE A 208 4.22 -7.41 0.67
C PHE A 208 4.83 -6.01 0.54
N LEU A 209 4.69 -5.16 1.55
CA LEU A 209 5.33 -3.85 1.59
C LEU A 209 6.85 -3.96 1.72
N ASP A 210 7.36 -4.89 2.54
CA ASP A 210 8.80 -5.20 2.62
C ASP A 210 9.32 -5.67 1.26
N TRP A 211 8.59 -6.54 0.57
CA TRP A 211 8.92 -6.96 -0.79
C TRP A 211 8.92 -5.78 -1.77
N ILE A 212 7.98 -4.84 -1.66
CA ILE A 212 7.98 -3.61 -2.48
C ILE A 212 9.27 -2.84 -2.23
N VAL A 213 9.59 -2.54 -0.97
CA VAL A 213 10.80 -1.81 -0.59
C VAL A 213 12.05 -2.53 -1.11
N ASP A 214 12.15 -3.84 -0.90
CA ASP A 214 13.27 -4.66 -1.38
C ASP A 214 13.36 -4.74 -2.91
N SER A 215 12.23 -4.78 -3.61
CA SER A 215 12.16 -4.86 -5.07
C SER A 215 12.57 -3.56 -5.75
N PHE A 216 12.39 -2.42 -5.08
CA PHE A 216 12.83 -1.10 -5.56
C PHE A 216 14.20 -0.69 -5.01
N ALA A 217 14.75 -1.41 -4.02
CA ALA A 217 16.05 -1.14 -3.42
C ALA A 217 17.28 -1.57 -4.26
N VAL A 218 17.13 -1.88 -5.55
CA VAL A 218 18.26 -2.30 -6.42
C VAL A 218 18.62 -1.26 -7.48
N VAL A 219 19.34 -0.21 -7.05
CA VAL A 219 20.51 0.38 -7.72
C VAL A 219 21.35 1.01 -6.59
N ASP A 220 22.29 0.33 -5.96
CA ASP A 220 23.67 0.30 -6.44
C ASP A 220 24.49 -0.81 -5.76
N SER A 221 25.45 -1.31 -6.52
CA SER A 221 26.25 -2.51 -6.24
C SER A 221 27.22 -2.44 -5.05
N ALA A 222 27.28 -3.56 -4.33
CA ALA A 222 28.49 -4.19 -3.76
C ALA A 222 29.36 -3.42 -2.76
N GLN A 223 29.06 -3.55 -1.45
CA GLN A 223 30.00 -3.83 -0.33
C GLN A 223 29.36 -3.45 1.01
N ALA A 224 28.65 -4.37 1.69
CA ALA A 224 28.40 -4.24 3.14
C ALA A 224 27.91 -5.55 3.79
N ARG A 225 28.69 -6.63 3.65
CA ARG A 225 28.61 -7.78 4.57
C ARG A 225 29.79 -7.67 5.53
N ARG A 226 29.69 -6.80 6.55
CA ARG A 226 30.44 -6.87 7.82
C ARG A 226 30.17 -5.65 8.72
N LYS A 227 29.66 -5.94 9.92
CA LYS A 227 29.83 -5.24 11.22
C LYS A 227 29.74 -3.70 11.24
N GLY A 228 28.85 -3.21 12.09
CA GLY A 228 29.07 -1.97 12.84
C GLY A 228 28.02 -0.91 12.58
N PHE A 229 27.17 -0.75 13.58
CA PHE A 229 26.38 0.44 13.86
C PHE A 229 27.32 1.66 13.89
N ALA A 230 27.29 2.50 12.85
CA ALA A 230 27.59 3.94 12.88
C ALA A 230 27.64 4.53 11.46
N SER A 231 26.89 5.61 11.29
CA SER A 231 26.97 6.66 10.26
C SER A 231 26.84 6.24 8.78
N ILE A 232 25.62 6.37 8.25
CA ILE A 232 25.39 6.97 6.94
C ILE A 232 24.33 8.05 7.15
N GLY A 233 24.70 9.31 6.89
CA GLY A 233 23.79 10.44 6.98
C GLY A 233 22.91 10.57 5.74
N GLY A 234 21.69 11.06 5.95
CA GLY A 234 20.80 11.56 4.90
C GLY A 234 19.60 10.67 4.60
N SER A 235 18.55 10.82 5.42
CA SER A 235 17.11 10.60 5.14
C SER A 235 16.70 9.37 4.32
N ASP A 236 16.35 8.27 5.01
CA ASP A 236 15.33 7.28 4.58
C ASP A 236 14.98 6.32 5.74
N LEU A 237 14.95 6.84 6.98
CA LEU A 237 14.30 6.12 8.09
C LEU A 237 12.79 6.37 7.99
N PRO A 238 11.92 5.39 8.30
CA PRO A 238 10.49 5.63 8.43
C PRO A 238 10.25 6.86 9.31
N LEU A 239 9.25 7.69 9.01
CA LEU A 239 9.02 8.97 9.70
C LEU A 239 9.03 8.82 11.24
N TRP A 240 8.55 7.67 11.75
CA TRP A 240 8.51 7.27 13.16
C TRP A 240 9.85 6.81 13.79
N MET A 241 10.93 6.70 13.02
CA MET A 241 12.31 6.42 13.46
C MET A 241 13.25 7.61 13.22
N SER A 242 12.71 8.81 12.99
CA SER A 242 13.53 10.02 12.86
C SER A 242 14.27 10.31 14.17
N THR A 243 15.43 10.97 14.07
CA THR A 243 16.25 11.38 15.23
C THR A 243 15.45 12.20 16.24
N GLU A 244 14.48 12.98 15.77
CA GLU A 244 13.59 13.80 16.60
C GLU A 244 12.66 12.94 17.46
N ILE A 245 12.15 11.83 16.92
CA ILE A 245 11.26 10.93 17.66
C ILE A 245 12.02 10.14 18.70
N VAL A 246 13.23 9.66 18.38
CA VAL A 246 14.09 8.99 19.38
C VAL A 246 14.45 9.94 20.53
N GLN A 247 14.64 11.22 20.24
CA GLN A 247 14.82 12.25 21.27
C GLN A 247 13.55 12.47 22.08
N ALA A 248 12.38 12.51 21.45
CA ALA A 248 11.10 12.60 22.14
C ALA A 248 10.87 11.42 23.10
N ASP A 249 11.13 10.19 22.65
CA ASP A 249 11.05 8.97 23.47
C ASP A 249 11.96 9.08 24.71
N ALA A 250 13.19 9.55 24.53
CA ALA A 250 14.15 9.73 25.61
C ALA A 250 13.67 10.77 26.64
N VAL A 251 13.05 11.86 26.18
CA VAL A 251 12.48 12.89 27.09
C VAL A 251 11.25 12.34 27.81
N LEU A 252 10.36 11.60 27.15
CA LEU A 252 9.22 10.95 27.81
C LEU A 252 9.68 9.99 28.90
N ARG A 253 10.67 9.15 28.62
CA ARG A 253 11.26 8.22 29.59
C ARG A 253 11.93 8.95 30.76
N LYS A 254 12.57 10.10 30.50
CA LYS A 254 13.12 10.96 31.55
C LYS A 254 12.01 11.50 32.46
N ILE A 255 10.92 12.00 31.90
CA ILE A 255 9.76 12.49 32.67
C ILE A 255 9.16 11.36 33.51
N ALA A 256 8.98 10.17 32.93
CA ALA A 256 8.50 9.00 33.65
C ALA A 256 9.40 8.67 34.84
N LEU A 257 10.72 8.67 34.67
CA LEU A 257 11.68 8.43 35.76
C LEU A 257 11.64 9.50 36.85
N GLU A 258 11.46 10.78 36.47
CA GLU A 258 11.28 11.88 37.43
C GLU A 258 10.01 11.67 38.26
N MET A 259 8.90 11.31 37.61
CA MET A 259 7.63 11.01 38.28
C MET A 259 7.70 9.80 39.22
N ARG A 260 8.47 8.76 38.88
CA ARG A 260 8.68 7.58 39.76
C ARG A 260 9.25 7.98 41.13
N ASN A 261 9.96 9.11 41.24
CA ASN A 261 10.51 9.59 42.51
C ASN A 261 9.48 10.34 43.38
N GLU A 262 8.38 10.78 42.80
CA GLU A 262 7.32 11.55 43.48
C GLU A 262 6.07 10.72 43.75
N LEU A 263 5.94 9.55 43.10
CA LEU A 263 4.79 8.68 43.18
C LEU A 263 5.13 7.37 43.91
N PRO A 264 4.14 6.74 44.58
CA PRO A 264 4.28 5.35 45.01
C PRO A 264 4.44 4.43 43.81
N VAL A 265 4.98 3.22 44.02
CA VAL A 265 5.21 2.23 42.94
C VAL A 265 3.93 1.92 42.15
N THR A 266 2.78 1.93 42.82
CA THR A 266 1.47 1.71 42.19
C THR A 266 0.96 2.88 41.36
N ALA A 267 1.60 4.05 41.42
CA ALA A 267 1.17 5.30 40.81
C ALA A 267 -0.28 5.69 41.17
N VAL A 268 -0.70 5.34 42.38
CA VAL A 268 -2.03 5.62 42.93
C VAL A 268 -1.84 6.55 44.12
N LEU A 269 -2.52 7.70 44.11
CA LEU A 269 -2.51 8.63 45.23
C LEU A 269 -3.67 8.36 46.18
N ASP A 270 -3.47 8.59 47.48
CA ASP A 270 -4.54 8.46 48.49
C ASP A 270 -5.69 9.46 48.28
N SER A 271 -5.43 10.56 47.55
CA SER A 271 -6.43 11.56 47.17
C SER A 271 -7.24 11.20 45.92
N GLU A 272 -6.92 10.10 45.24
CA GLU A 272 -7.65 9.62 44.07
C GLU A 272 -8.96 8.95 44.51
N VAL A 273 -10.09 9.42 43.98
CA VAL A 273 -11.38 8.76 44.21
C VAL A 273 -11.48 7.55 43.30
N LYS A 274 -11.59 6.37 43.90
CA LYS A 274 -11.74 5.10 43.16
C LYS A 274 -13.13 4.54 43.30
N TYR A 275 -13.67 4.09 42.17
CA TYR A 275 -14.87 3.30 42.06
C TYR A 275 -14.48 1.96 41.44
N TRP A 276 -14.74 0.85 42.14
CA TRP A 276 -14.50 -0.48 41.59
C TRP A 276 -15.69 -0.88 40.71
N PRO A 277 -15.48 -1.17 39.41
CA PRO A 277 -16.56 -1.53 38.50
C PRO A 277 -17.35 -2.73 39.03
N THR A 278 -18.68 -2.65 38.95
CA THR A 278 -19.59 -3.75 39.36
C THR A 278 -20.30 -4.38 38.17
N SER A 279 -20.15 -3.80 36.98
CA SER A 279 -20.69 -4.26 35.70
C SER A 279 -19.82 -3.72 34.56
N GLY A 280 -19.89 -4.38 33.39
CA GLY A 280 -19.11 -3.97 32.21
C GLY A 280 -17.65 -4.39 32.25
N LEU A 281 -16.83 -3.66 31.51
CA LEU A 281 -15.38 -3.86 31.46
C LEU A 281 -14.77 -3.75 32.86
N ASP A 282 -13.81 -4.62 33.15
CA ASP A 282 -13.08 -4.67 34.43
C ASP A 282 -13.94 -4.96 35.68
N SER A 283 -15.18 -5.45 35.51
CA SER A 283 -16.07 -5.85 36.61
C SER A 283 -15.59 -7.11 37.37
N ASP A 284 -14.61 -7.81 36.82
CA ASP A 284 -13.90 -8.92 37.44
C ASP A 284 -12.71 -8.47 38.31
N CYS A 285 -12.33 -7.19 38.25
CA CYS A 285 -11.26 -6.65 39.10
C CYS A 285 -11.68 -6.61 40.58
N ASN A 286 -10.74 -6.96 41.46
CA ASN A 286 -10.97 -7.00 42.90
C ASN A 286 -9.81 -6.30 43.63
N PRO A 287 -10.10 -5.41 44.61
CA PRO A 287 -9.08 -4.71 45.38
C PRO A 287 -7.99 -5.59 46.00
N GLU A 288 -8.32 -6.84 46.37
CA GLU A 288 -7.37 -7.77 46.99
C GLU A 288 -6.47 -8.50 45.98
N THR A 289 -6.86 -8.54 44.70
CA THR A 289 -6.18 -9.34 43.66
C THR A 289 -5.81 -8.55 42.40
N THR A 290 -6.11 -7.26 42.38
CA THR A 290 -5.77 -6.35 41.28
C THR A 290 -4.67 -5.39 41.74
N VAL A 291 -3.60 -5.32 40.96
CA VAL A 291 -2.44 -4.45 41.19
C VAL A 291 -2.39 -3.39 40.11
N HIS A 292 -2.27 -2.13 40.52
CA HIS A 292 -2.06 -1.02 39.59
C HIS A 292 -0.57 -0.89 39.30
N VAL A 293 -0.20 -0.97 38.03
CA VAL A 293 1.14 -0.65 37.54
C VAL A 293 0.94 0.21 36.29
N ASP A 294 1.47 1.42 36.33
CA ASP A 294 1.22 2.41 35.29
C ASP A 294 2.20 2.21 34.11
N SER A 295 1.66 1.94 32.92
CA SER A 295 2.42 1.64 31.70
C SER A 295 3.18 2.83 31.13
N PHE A 296 2.85 4.07 31.52
CA PHE A 296 3.69 5.22 31.19
C PHE A 296 4.94 5.24 32.07
N LEU A 297 4.78 4.86 33.34
CA LEU A 297 5.87 4.85 34.29
C LEU A 297 6.77 3.63 34.14
N TYR A 298 6.24 2.42 33.97
CA TYR A 298 7.02 1.17 34.00
C TYR A 298 6.82 0.34 32.74
N GLU A 299 7.92 -0.11 32.14
CA GLU A 299 7.90 -1.10 31.06
C GLU A 299 7.89 -2.52 31.64
N GLU A 300 7.60 -3.54 30.82
CA GLU A 300 7.53 -4.93 31.31
C GLU A 300 8.82 -5.38 32.02
N ASP A 301 9.99 -5.01 31.48
CA ASP A 301 11.29 -5.28 32.10
C ASP A 301 11.42 -4.60 33.48
N ASP A 302 10.92 -3.37 33.64
CA ASP A 302 10.92 -2.70 34.96
C ASP A 302 9.99 -3.41 35.95
N VAL A 303 8.88 -3.97 35.47
CA VAL A 303 7.95 -4.75 36.30
C VAL A 303 8.60 -6.04 36.76
N ASP A 304 9.34 -6.72 35.89
CA ASP A 304 10.13 -7.90 36.24
C ASP A 304 11.20 -7.58 37.28
N ASP A 305 11.95 -6.48 37.12
CA ASP A 305 12.93 -6.02 38.10
C ASP A 305 12.28 -5.76 39.47
N LEU A 306 11.11 -5.11 39.52
CA LEU A 306 10.38 -4.87 40.76
C LEU A 306 9.91 -6.16 41.45
N VAL A 307 9.59 -7.20 40.67
CA VAL A 307 9.23 -8.53 41.19
C VAL A 307 10.46 -9.22 41.77
N ASP A 308 11.59 -9.16 41.07
CA ASP A 308 12.87 -9.75 41.52
C ASP A 308 13.41 -9.04 42.78
N GLU A 309 13.21 -7.73 42.91
CA GLU A 309 13.51 -6.96 44.11
C GLU A 309 12.54 -7.25 45.28
N GLY A 310 11.47 -8.00 45.04
CA GLY A 310 10.43 -8.30 46.05
C GLY A 310 9.55 -7.09 46.39
N ARG A 311 9.53 -6.06 45.55
CA ARG A 311 8.70 -4.86 45.70
C ARG A 311 7.32 -5.02 45.08
N LEU A 312 7.18 -5.99 44.17
CA LEU A 312 5.94 -6.38 43.52
C LEU A 312 5.78 -7.91 43.56
N CYS A 313 4.56 -8.41 43.42
CA CYS A 313 4.28 -9.83 43.27
C CYS A 313 3.42 -10.04 42.03
N ARG A 314 3.71 -11.08 41.22
CA ARG A 314 2.85 -11.49 40.08
C ARG A 314 1.74 -12.45 40.47
N ASN A 315 1.86 -13.09 41.63
CA ASN A 315 0.93 -14.11 42.09
C ASN A 315 0.52 -13.88 43.54
N TYR A 316 -0.70 -14.29 43.88
CA TYR A 316 -1.21 -14.36 45.24
C TYR A 316 -1.56 -15.79 45.62
N CYS A 317 -1.58 -16.05 46.93
CA CYS A 317 -1.94 -17.35 47.47
C CYS A 317 -3.47 -17.44 47.63
N ALA A 318 -4.14 -18.37 46.91
CA ALA A 318 -5.59 -18.51 46.95
C ALA A 318 -6.12 -18.97 48.33
N LYS A 319 -5.25 -19.59 49.14
CA LYS A 319 -5.49 -19.94 50.55
C LYS A 319 -4.20 -19.70 51.33
N CYS A 320 -4.20 -18.76 52.27
CA CYS A 320 -3.01 -18.39 53.06
C CYS A 320 -2.20 -19.61 53.53
N GLY A 321 -0.90 -19.62 53.22
CA GLY A 321 0.03 -20.72 53.57
C GLY A 321 -0.01 -21.94 52.64
N SER A 322 -0.84 -21.93 51.59
CA SER A 322 -0.89 -23.01 50.59
C SER A 322 0.09 -22.79 49.43
N ARG A 323 0.33 -23.85 48.66
CA ARG A 323 1.06 -23.76 47.38
C ARG A 323 0.14 -23.48 46.18
N GLU A 324 -1.15 -23.24 46.44
CA GLU A 324 -2.17 -22.95 45.43
C GLU A 324 -2.09 -21.45 45.12
N ILE A 325 -1.20 -21.07 44.21
CA ILE A 325 -0.99 -19.69 43.76
C ILE A 325 -1.79 -19.39 42.49
N LYS A 326 -2.27 -18.16 42.37
CA LYS A 326 -2.98 -17.63 41.20
C LYS A 326 -2.36 -16.30 40.76
N PRO A 327 -2.40 -15.96 39.47
CA PRO A 327 -1.88 -14.67 38.99
C PRO A 327 -2.72 -13.51 39.53
N LEU A 328 -2.05 -12.40 39.82
CA LEU A 328 -2.67 -11.11 40.10
C LEU A 328 -3.07 -10.43 38.79
N THR A 329 -4.17 -9.67 38.81
CA THR A 329 -4.61 -8.88 37.66
C THR A 329 -3.84 -7.56 37.65
N PHE A 330 -3.11 -7.27 36.57
CA PHE A 330 -2.40 -6.00 36.39
C PHE A 330 -3.22 -5.04 35.54
N ILE A 331 -3.41 -3.82 36.01
CA ILE A 331 -4.10 -2.76 35.26
C ILE A 331 -3.26 -1.49 35.23
N SER A 332 -3.33 -0.79 34.10
CA SER A 332 -2.74 0.54 33.90
C SER A 332 -3.84 1.54 33.57
N HIS A 333 -3.71 2.77 34.04
CA HIS A 333 -4.59 3.89 33.66
C HIS A 333 -3.92 4.89 32.71
N SER A 334 -2.69 4.64 32.28
CA SER A 334 -1.96 5.47 31.31
C SER A 334 -1.49 4.65 30.12
N LEU A 335 -1.24 5.33 29.00
CA LEU A 335 -0.68 4.72 27.80
C LEU A 335 0.83 4.54 27.93
N SER A 336 1.37 3.47 27.33
CA SER A 336 2.83 3.29 27.22
C SER A 336 3.46 4.30 26.26
N VAL A 337 4.78 4.49 26.35
CA VAL A 337 5.53 5.35 25.43
C VAL A 337 5.33 4.91 23.98
N ASP A 338 5.29 3.60 23.73
CA ASP A 338 5.05 3.03 22.41
C ASP A 338 3.65 3.32 21.88
N GLN A 339 2.63 3.19 22.72
CA GLN A 339 1.25 3.55 22.37
C GLN A 339 1.11 5.05 22.06
N LEU A 340 1.78 5.92 22.85
CA LEU A 340 1.82 7.36 22.61
C LEU A 340 2.54 7.71 21.30
N ARG A 341 3.64 7.00 21.01
CA ARG A 341 4.39 7.13 19.75
C ARG A 341 3.52 6.73 18.57
N TYR A 342 2.87 5.57 18.63
CA TYR A 342 1.92 5.13 17.61
C TYR A 342 0.80 6.15 17.41
N MET A 343 0.20 6.63 18.51
CA MET A 343 -0.88 7.61 18.48
C MET A 343 -0.50 8.86 17.69
N PHE A 344 0.66 9.46 17.93
CA PHE A 344 1.02 10.77 17.36
C PHE A 344 1.93 10.73 16.14
N THR A 345 2.43 9.55 15.75
CA THR A 345 3.29 9.40 14.56
C THR A 345 2.63 8.59 13.45
N ALA A 346 1.64 7.74 13.76
CA ALA A 346 0.92 6.91 12.80
C ALA A 346 -0.60 7.15 12.81
N LEU A 347 -1.25 7.12 13.98
CA LEU A 347 -2.71 7.22 14.07
C LEU A 347 -3.23 8.63 13.76
N VAL A 348 -2.65 9.64 14.40
CA VAL A 348 -2.88 11.06 14.14
C VAL A 348 -1.52 11.78 14.03
N PRO A 349 -0.85 11.69 12.86
CA PRO A 349 0.47 12.26 12.68
C PRO A 349 0.47 13.78 12.90
N LEU A 350 1.27 14.25 13.87
CA LEU A 350 1.38 15.67 14.22
C LEU A 350 2.28 16.46 13.26
N SER A 351 1.99 16.33 11.96
CA SER A 351 2.68 17.00 10.85
C SER A 351 2.43 18.51 10.82
N GLU A 352 3.06 19.23 9.87
CA GLU A 352 2.82 20.67 9.70
C GLU A 352 1.35 21.03 9.50
N ALA A 353 0.53 20.13 8.92
CA ALA A 353 -0.91 20.33 8.75
C ALA A 353 -1.68 20.43 10.09
N MET A 354 -1.10 19.89 11.16
CA MET A 354 -1.66 19.95 12.51
C MET A 354 -1.20 21.19 13.30
N SER A 355 -0.40 22.07 12.71
CA SER A 355 0.09 23.26 13.40
C SER A 355 -1.06 24.17 13.87
N GLY A 356 -1.05 24.50 15.15
CA GLY A 356 -2.08 25.33 15.80
C GLY A 356 -3.38 24.60 16.14
N ARG A 357 -3.47 23.28 15.89
CA ARG A 357 -4.62 22.45 16.29
C ARG A 357 -4.60 22.19 17.80
N LEU A 358 -5.79 21.97 18.35
CA LEU A 358 -6.01 21.73 19.77
C LEU A 358 -6.27 20.25 20.06
N ILE A 359 -5.46 19.68 20.93
CA ILE A 359 -5.63 18.33 21.48
C ILE A 359 -6.15 18.47 22.91
N VAL A 360 -7.21 17.73 23.25
CA VAL A 360 -7.77 17.70 24.61
C VAL A 360 -7.66 16.30 25.17
N ASP A 361 -7.04 16.17 26.33
CA ASP A 361 -6.92 14.91 27.09
C ASP A 361 -7.87 14.95 28.28
N VAL A 362 -8.86 14.06 28.30
CA VAL A 362 -9.90 14.02 29.34
C VAL A 362 -9.51 12.97 30.37
N GLY A 363 -9.35 13.40 31.63
CA GLY A 363 -8.83 12.54 32.69
C GLY A 363 -7.33 12.31 32.53
N SER A 364 -6.57 13.39 32.38
CA SER A 364 -5.16 13.31 31.96
C SER A 364 -4.25 12.58 32.94
N ARG A 365 -4.63 12.42 34.22
CA ARG A 365 -3.93 11.68 35.28
C ARG A 365 -2.44 12.03 35.41
N LEU A 366 -1.55 11.28 34.76
CA LEU A 366 -0.10 11.58 34.76
C LEU A 366 0.32 12.57 33.65
N GLY A 367 -0.57 12.95 32.73
CA GLY A 367 -0.28 13.91 31.66
C GLY A 367 0.50 13.33 30.49
N ALA A 368 0.61 12.00 30.38
CA ALA A 368 1.42 11.32 29.38
C ALA A 368 1.07 11.74 27.92
N VAL A 369 -0.22 11.88 27.62
CA VAL A 369 -0.72 12.35 26.32
C VAL A 369 -0.28 13.79 26.05
N LEU A 370 -0.29 14.66 27.07
CA LEU A 370 0.11 16.05 26.94
C LEU A 370 1.59 16.15 26.56
N TYR A 371 2.46 15.45 27.28
CA TYR A 371 3.90 15.45 27.01
C TYR A 371 4.21 14.89 25.62
N ALA A 372 3.59 13.77 25.28
CA ALA A 372 3.76 13.13 23.98
C ALA A 372 3.30 14.03 22.83
N SER A 373 2.15 14.69 22.98
CA SER A 373 1.63 15.59 21.95
C SER A 373 2.57 16.77 21.66
N TYR A 374 3.21 17.32 22.70
CA TYR A 374 4.18 18.40 22.55
C TYR A 374 5.47 17.89 21.89
N LEU A 375 6.02 16.79 22.39
CA LEU A 375 7.32 16.27 21.95
C LEU A 375 7.27 15.74 20.52
N TYR A 376 6.29 14.88 20.19
CA TYR A 376 6.14 14.36 18.82
C TYR A 376 5.62 15.43 17.85
N GLY A 377 4.86 16.41 18.35
CA GLY A 377 4.41 17.55 17.56
C GLY A 377 5.50 18.62 17.35
N GLY A 378 6.66 18.52 18.00
CA GLY A 378 7.70 19.55 17.99
C GLY A 378 7.20 20.92 18.45
N GLY A 379 6.26 20.96 19.41
CA GLY A 379 5.64 22.20 19.91
C GLY A 379 4.73 22.92 18.91
N ARG A 380 4.28 22.26 17.83
CA ARG A 380 3.39 22.87 16.81
C ARG A 380 1.92 22.89 17.24
N VAL A 381 1.50 21.90 18.02
CA VAL A 381 0.13 21.76 18.54
C VAL A 381 -0.01 22.39 19.92
N SER A 382 -1.23 22.71 20.30
CA SER A 382 -1.58 23.08 21.67
C SER A 382 -2.34 21.92 22.32
N ALA A 383 -2.09 21.68 23.61
CA ALA A 383 -2.70 20.59 24.35
C ALA A 383 -3.33 21.08 25.66
N VAL A 384 -4.51 20.56 25.98
CA VAL A 384 -5.22 20.85 27.23
C VAL A 384 -5.54 19.54 27.94
N GLY A 385 -5.03 19.36 29.16
CA GLY A 385 -5.41 18.25 30.03
C GLY A 385 -6.47 18.69 31.03
N ILE A 386 -7.56 17.95 31.12
CA ILE A 386 -8.61 18.14 32.12
C ILE A 386 -8.48 17.02 33.16
N GLU A 387 -8.22 17.38 34.41
CA GLU A 387 -8.01 16.42 35.49
C GLU A 387 -8.71 16.89 36.77
N ILE A 388 -9.43 15.98 37.43
CA ILE A 388 -10.22 16.31 38.62
C ILE A 388 -9.36 16.29 39.90
N ASN A 389 -8.35 15.42 39.96
CA ASN A 389 -7.46 15.31 41.11
C ASN A 389 -6.42 16.43 41.09
N LYS A 390 -6.46 17.24 42.15
CA LYS A 390 -5.59 18.42 42.29
C LYS A 390 -4.10 18.08 42.40
N GLU A 391 -3.73 16.98 43.05
CA GLU A 391 -2.33 16.59 43.21
C GLU A 391 -1.71 16.15 41.88
N PHE A 392 -2.47 15.40 41.07
CA PHE A 392 -2.06 15.10 39.70
C PHE A 392 -1.92 16.36 38.85
N CYS A 393 -2.83 17.33 38.96
CA CYS A 393 -2.65 18.62 38.27
C CYS A 393 -1.38 19.36 38.68
N VAL A 394 -1.02 19.32 39.97
CA VAL A 394 0.21 19.96 40.48
C VAL A 394 1.44 19.24 39.93
N LEU A 395 1.45 17.91 39.97
CA LEU A 395 2.53 17.09 39.41
C LEU A 395 2.68 17.34 37.90
N GLN A 396 1.57 17.37 37.16
CA GLN A 396 1.58 17.61 35.73
C GLN A 396 2.18 18.98 35.40
N LYS A 397 1.74 20.04 36.08
CA LYS A 397 2.24 21.41 35.88
C LYS A 397 3.74 21.52 36.18
N LYS A 398 4.21 20.87 37.24
CA LYS A 398 5.63 20.81 37.55
C LYS A 398 6.44 20.21 36.39
N MET A 399 6.04 19.04 35.87
CA MET A 399 6.75 18.40 34.76
C MET A 399 6.68 19.20 33.46
N ILE A 400 5.58 19.93 33.23
CA ILE A 400 5.43 20.84 32.09
C ILE A 400 6.42 22.01 32.20
N GLU A 401 6.50 22.65 33.36
CA GLU A 401 7.39 23.79 33.63
C GLU A 401 8.86 23.36 33.57
N ASP A 402 9.22 22.26 34.22
CA ASP A 402 10.61 21.74 34.29
C ASP A 402 11.16 21.34 32.91
N ASN A 403 10.28 21.01 31.96
CA ASN A 403 10.65 20.66 30.58
C ASN A 403 10.28 21.76 29.55
N GLY A 404 9.85 22.95 30.00
CA GLY A 404 9.60 24.12 29.15
C GLY A 404 8.43 24.00 28.18
N MET A 405 7.39 23.23 28.53
CA MET A 405 6.24 22.93 27.66
C MET A 405 5.01 23.83 27.96
N ASP A 406 5.12 24.73 28.92
CA ASP A 406 4.06 25.58 29.48
C ASP A 406 3.41 26.54 28.46
N HIS A 407 4.14 26.94 27.43
CA HIS A 407 3.65 27.80 26.36
C HIS A 407 2.68 27.10 25.38
N ARG A 408 2.58 25.77 25.41
CA ARG A 408 1.69 24.98 24.55
C ARG A 408 0.76 24.05 25.30
N ILE A 409 1.12 23.64 26.52
CA ILE A 409 0.35 22.72 27.34
C ILE A 409 -0.33 23.48 28.48
N THR A 410 -1.63 23.29 28.65
CA THR A 410 -2.39 23.81 29.79
C THR A 410 -3.07 22.68 30.54
N VAL A 411 -3.01 22.71 31.89
CA VAL A 411 -3.70 21.73 32.75
C VAL A 411 -4.77 22.42 33.57
N ILE A 412 -6.01 21.94 33.42
CA ILE A 412 -7.20 22.46 34.08
C ILE A 412 -7.62 21.48 35.16
N ASN A 413 -7.65 21.96 36.41
CA ASN A 413 -8.17 21.20 37.53
C ASN A 413 -9.68 21.40 37.65
N ASP A 414 -10.47 20.60 36.97
CA ASP A 414 -11.93 20.70 36.94
C ASP A 414 -12.59 19.41 36.46
N ASP A 415 -13.90 19.29 36.66
CA ASP A 415 -14.72 18.27 36.02
C ASP A 415 -14.89 18.60 34.53
N VAL A 416 -14.73 17.59 33.66
CA VAL A 416 -14.90 17.73 32.21
C VAL A 416 -16.27 18.30 31.83
N ARG A 417 -17.31 18.06 32.63
CA ARG A 417 -18.66 18.59 32.43
C ARG A 417 -18.78 20.11 32.55
N ASN A 418 -17.74 20.78 33.05
CA ASN A 418 -17.67 22.23 33.11
C ASN A 418 -16.89 22.83 31.92
N GLN A 419 -16.26 22.00 31.08
CA GLN A 419 -15.29 22.43 30.06
C GLN A 419 -15.83 22.30 28.63
N GLY A 420 -17.10 22.66 28.43
CA GLY A 420 -17.80 22.54 27.14
C GLY A 420 -17.17 23.38 26.02
N GLU A 421 -16.73 24.60 26.32
CA GLU A 421 -16.11 25.50 25.33
C GLU A 421 -14.79 24.92 24.77
N ILE A 422 -14.02 24.25 25.62
CA ILE A 422 -12.74 23.64 25.26
C ILE A 422 -12.99 22.41 24.37
N LEU A 423 -13.93 21.54 24.76
CA LEU A 423 -14.33 20.39 23.96
C LEU A 423 -14.91 20.79 22.60
N ALA A 424 -15.68 21.87 22.54
CA ALA A 424 -16.21 22.41 21.30
C ALA A 424 -15.11 22.96 20.38
N SER A 425 -13.97 23.38 20.94
CA SER A 425 -12.82 23.91 20.19
C SER A 425 -11.80 22.82 19.82
N ALA A 426 -11.88 21.63 20.42
CA ALA A 426 -10.93 20.55 20.20
C ALA A 426 -10.94 20.07 18.74
N ASP A 427 -9.77 19.76 18.20
CA ASP A 427 -9.60 19.03 16.94
C ASP A 427 -9.45 17.53 17.19
N VAL A 428 -8.74 17.17 18.26
CA VAL A 428 -8.54 15.80 18.72
C VAL A 428 -8.91 15.71 20.20
N VAL A 429 -9.71 14.72 20.57
CA VAL A 429 -10.04 14.40 21.96
C VAL A 429 -9.52 13.00 22.29
N VAL A 430 -8.70 12.88 23.33
CA VAL A 430 -8.16 11.61 23.81
C VAL A 430 -8.93 11.19 25.05
N LEU A 431 -9.43 9.94 25.02
CA LEU A 431 -10.19 9.29 26.07
C LEU A 431 -9.49 7.99 26.44
N ASN A 432 -8.53 8.05 27.37
CA ASN A 432 -7.80 6.86 27.82
C ASN A 432 -8.29 6.42 29.22
N ASN A 433 -8.84 5.21 29.32
CA ASN A 433 -9.35 4.61 30.56
C ASN A 433 -10.29 5.53 31.36
N VAL A 434 -11.12 6.29 30.64
CA VAL A 434 -11.97 7.31 31.26
C VAL A 434 -13.16 6.70 32.01
N PHE A 435 -13.45 7.28 33.17
CA PHE A 435 -14.66 7.09 33.99
C PHE A 435 -14.83 5.75 34.73
N CYS A 436 -14.54 4.59 34.12
CA CYS A 436 -14.92 3.28 34.69
C CYS A 436 -14.42 3.04 36.12
N PHE A 437 -13.17 3.42 36.42
CA PHE A 437 -12.57 3.27 37.76
C PHE A 437 -12.72 4.49 38.69
N PHE A 438 -13.38 5.55 38.23
CA PHE A 438 -13.35 6.85 38.91
C PHE A 438 -14.75 7.38 39.24
N LEU A 439 -15.76 6.94 38.50
CA LEU A 439 -17.13 7.45 38.60
C LEU A 439 -18.15 6.30 38.69
N PRO A 440 -19.21 6.46 39.50
CA PRO A 440 -20.32 5.51 39.50
C PRO A 440 -21.12 5.60 38.19
N PRO A 441 -21.85 4.54 37.78
CA PRO A 441 -22.48 4.45 36.46
C PRO A 441 -23.36 5.65 36.07
N GLN A 442 -24.11 6.24 37.00
CA GLN A 442 -24.96 7.41 36.72
C GLN A 442 -24.14 8.65 36.34
N GLU A 443 -22.99 8.85 37.01
CA GLU A 443 -22.08 9.95 36.69
C GLU A 443 -21.36 9.68 35.36
N GLN A 444 -21.04 8.42 35.04
CA GLN A 444 -20.50 8.05 33.73
C GLN A 444 -21.48 8.42 32.60
N VAL A 445 -22.77 8.09 32.75
CA VAL A 445 -23.82 8.48 31.77
C VAL A 445 -23.87 10.00 31.60
N SER A 446 -23.78 10.75 32.70
CA SER A 446 -23.74 12.22 32.67
C SER A 446 -22.54 12.75 31.88
N CYS A 447 -21.35 12.20 32.12
CA CYS A 447 -20.13 12.55 31.41
C CYS A 447 -20.22 12.21 29.92
N TRP A 448 -20.68 11.00 29.55
CA TRP A 448 -20.85 10.61 28.15
C TRP A 448 -21.86 11.48 27.41
N ASN A 449 -22.99 11.80 28.05
CA ASN A 449 -23.97 12.73 27.47
C ASN A 449 -23.40 14.14 27.28
N PHE A 450 -22.54 14.59 28.20
CA PHE A 450 -21.85 15.87 28.07
C PHE A 450 -20.83 15.88 26.93
N LEU A 451 -20.00 14.83 26.82
CA LEU A 451 -19.04 14.68 25.71
C LEU A 451 -19.78 14.65 24.36
N TYR A 452 -20.87 13.87 24.28
CA TYR A 452 -21.74 13.84 23.12
C TYR A 452 -22.29 15.24 22.81
N ALA A 453 -22.74 16.02 23.78
CA ALA A 453 -23.31 17.34 23.52
C ALA A 453 -22.29 18.38 23.05
N ASN A 454 -21.04 18.31 23.53
CA ASN A 454 -20.06 19.40 23.38
C ASN A 454 -18.93 19.13 22.40
N ILE A 455 -18.61 17.87 22.05
CA ILE A 455 -17.60 17.60 21.03
C ILE A 455 -18.18 17.90 19.65
N ARG A 456 -17.54 18.82 18.92
CA ARG A 456 -18.02 19.28 17.62
C ARG A 456 -17.90 18.22 16.53
N GLY A 457 -18.78 18.30 15.54
CA GLY A 457 -18.66 17.50 14.32
C GLY A 457 -17.40 17.84 13.54
N GLY A 458 -16.75 16.80 12.98
CA GLY A 458 -15.47 16.92 12.28
C GLY A 458 -14.23 16.87 13.19
N ALA A 459 -14.40 16.81 14.52
CA ALA A 459 -13.32 16.44 15.43
C ALA A 459 -13.07 14.93 15.37
N VAL A 460 -11.93 14.51 15.90
CA VAL A 460 -11.52 13.11 15.99
C VAL A 460 -11.40 12.71 17.46
N ILE A 461 -11.85 11.51 17.80
CA ILE A 461 -11.72 10.93 19.15
C ILE A 461 -10.78 9.74 19.07
N ILE A 462 -9.80 9.69 19.97
CA ILE A 462 -8.95 8.53 20.18
C ILE A 462 -9.35 7.92 21.52
N SER A 463 -9.79 6.67 21.51
CA SER A 463 -10.25 5.97 22.71
C SER A 463 -9.44 4.71 22.95
N ASN A 464 -9.05 4.48 24.19
CA ASN A 464 -8.52 3.20 24.67
C ASN A 464 -9.08 2.94 26.06
N PRO A 465 -9.94 1.93 26.27
CA PRO A 465 -10.46 0.95 25.30
C PRO A 465 -11.46 1.55 24.29
N THR A 466 -12.10 0.72 23.47
CA THR A 466 -13.13 1.18 22.51
C THR A 466 -14.30 1.85 23.23
N LEU A 467 -14.92 2.84 22.56
CA LEU A 467 -16.13 3.51 23.07
C LEU A 467 -17.25 2.52 23.33
N GLU A 468 -17.38 1.52 22.48
CA GLU A 468 -18.37 0.44 22.64
C GLU A 468 -18.14 -0.33 23.94
N ALA A 469 -16.90 -0.75 24.24
CA ALA A 469 -16.60 -1.54 25.43
C ALA A 469 -16.85 -0.75 26.72
N VAL A 470 -16.48 0.53 26.77
CA VAL A 470 -16.65 1.36 27.96
C VAL A 470 -18.08 1.85 28.18
N THR A 471 -18.95 1.76 27.16
CA THR A 471 -20.36 2.20 27.26
C THR A 471 -21.39 1.07 27.21
N GLU A 472 -21.01 -0.17 26.87
CA GLU A 472 -21.93 -1.31 26.73
C GLU A 472 -22.81 -1.55 27.96
N HIS A 473 -22.26 -1.32 29.15
CA HIS A 473 -22.95 -1.52 30.42
C HIS A 473 -23.82 -0.33 30.87
N LEU A 474 -23.87 0.75 30.08
CA LEU A 474 -24.55 2.00 30.42
C LEU A 474 -25.80 2.22 29.55
N GLU A 475 -26.86 2.76 30.15
CA GLU A 475 -28.06 3.20 29.43
C GLU A 475 -27.88 4.66 28.95
N LEU A 476 -27.24 4.83 27.79
CA LEU A 476 -27.01 6.15 27.21
C LEU A 476 -28.27 6.73 26.54
N PRO A 477 -28.50 8.07 26.62
CA PRO A 477 -29.63 8.73 25.96
C PRO A 477 -29.45 8.93 24.44
N PHE A 478 -28.37 8.40 23.87
CA PHE A 478 -28.02 8.47 22.45
C PHE A 478 -27.34 7.18 21.99
N SER A 479 -27.34 6.91 20.68
CA SER A 479 -26.57 5.81 20.09
C SER A 479 -25.19 6.29 19.66
N LEU A 480 -24.15 5.48 19.89
CA LEU A 480 -22.80 5.76 19.39
C LEU A 480 -22.77 5.92 17.87
N SER A 481 -23.57 5.16 17.13
CA SER A 481 -23.68 5.24 15.67
C SER A 481 -24.17 6.60 15.16
N ASP A 482 -24.91 7.32 15.99
CA ASP A 482 -25.44 8.66 15.66
C ASP A 482 -24.43 9.77 16.01
N TRP A 483 -23.34 9.40 16.70
CA TRP A 483 -22.31 10.32 17.16
C TRP A 483 -21.01 10.20 16.37
N VAL A 484 -20.53 8.96 16.21
CA VAL A 484 -19.18 8.68 15.73
C VAL A 484 -19.18 7.55 14.71
N THR A 485 -18.21 7.61 13.80
CA THR A 485 -17.85 6.50 12.91
C THR A 485 -16.47 5.99 13.29
N LYS A 486 -16.36 4.70 13.61
CA LYS A 486 -15.07 4.04 13.84
C LYS A 486 -14.27 3.99 12.53
N VAL A 487 -13.00 4.41 12.60
CA VAL A 487 -12.05 4.37 11.49
C VAL A 487 -11.21 3.10 11.62
N ASP A 488 -11.16 2.29 10.56
CA ASP A 488 -10.30 1.11 10.55
C ASP A 488 -8.84 1.53 10.39
N THR A 489 -8.05 1.22 11.42
CA THR A 489 -6.64 1.60 11.55
C THR A 489 -5.74 0.38 11.78
N SER A 490 -6.27 -0.84 11.60
CA SER A 490 -5.54 -2.11 11.75
C SER A 490 -4.28 -2.18 10.89
N HIS A 491 -4.35 -1.66 9.66
CA HIS A 491 -3.21 -1.56 8.75
C HIS A 491 -2.10 -0.62 9.26
N LEU A 492 -2.45 0.45 9.99
CA LEU A 492 -1.47 1.37 10.60
C LEU A 492 -0.77 0.70 11.78
N ALA A 493 -1.52 0.00 12.63
CA ALA A 493 -0.97 -0.77 13.74
C ALA A 493 -0.01 -1.85 13.23
N ALA A 494 -0.39 -2.60 12.19
CA ALA A 494 0.46 -3.61 11.56
C ALA A 494 1.75 -3.01 10.99
N ARG A 495 1.66 -1.86 10.33
CA ARG A 495 2.82 -1.16 9.78
C ARG A 495 3.77 -0.64 10.86
N PHE A 496 3.23 -0.12 11.96
CA PHE A 496 4.03 0.44 13.05
C PHE A 496 4.71 -0.65 13.89
N SER A 497 3.99 -1.72 14.19
CA SER A 497 4.48 -2.85 14.99
C SER A 497 5.49 -3.74 14.25
N GLY A 498 5.44 -3.76 12.92
CA GLY A 498 6.35 -4.56 12.10
C GLY A 498 6.17 -6.06 12.37
N THR A 499 7.14 -6.68 13.04
CA THR A 499 7.10 -8.11 13.40
C THR A 499 6.80 -8.36 14.88
N SER A 500 6.54 -7.32 15.67
CA SER A 500 6.24 -7.46 17.11
C SER A 500 4.73 -7.65 17.30
N ASP A 501 4.33 -8.89 17.61
CA ASP A 501 2.93 -9.23 17.88
C ASP A 501 2.41 -8.50 19.15
N GLU A 502 3.25 -8.37 20.19
CA GLU A 502 2.90 -7.66 21.43
C GLU A 502 2.61 -6.17 21.17
N LEU A 503 3.49 -5.51 20.40
CA LEU A 503 3.30 -4.10 20.04
C LEU A 503 2.08 -3.92 19.13
N PHE A 504 1.79 -4.88 18.26
CA PHE A 504 0.59 -4.86 17.42
C PHE A 504 -0.67 -4.89 18.28
N GLU A 505 -0.76 -5.82 19.23
CA GLU A 505 -1.90 -5.94 20.14
C GLU A 505 -2.10 -4.67 20.98
N ASP A 506 -1.01 -4.05 21.44
CA ASP A 506 -1.08 -2.78 22.18
C ASP A 506 -1.52 -1.59 21.33
N CYS A 507 -1.09 -1.53 20.06
CA CYS A 507 -1.50 -0.49 19.13
C CYS A 507 -2.96 -0.68 18.67
N GLU A 508 -3.43 -1.93 18.51
CA GLU A 508 -4.79 -2.25 18.07
C GLU A 508 -5.85 -1.84 19.11
N LYS A 509 -5.47 -1.77 20.40
CA LYS A 509 -6.35 -1.26 21.47
C LYS A 509 -6.73 0.22 21.27
N LEU A 510 -5.87 1.02 20.62
CA LEU A 510 -6.15 2.43 20.33
C LEU A 510 -7.09 2.56 19.14
N THR A 511 -8.32 3.01 19.40
CA THR A 511 -9.33 3.17 18.36
C THR A 511 -9.58 4.62 17.99
N LEU A 512 -9.58 4.88 16.69
CA LEU A 512 -9.85 6.19 16.11
C LEU A 512 -11.32 6.31 15.69
N TYR A 513 -11.96 7.42 16.05
CA TYR A 513 -13.34 7.72 15.68
C TYR A 513 -13.45 9.12 15.06
N SER A 514 -14.20 9.24 13.98
CA SER A 514 -14.59 10.54 13.40
C SER A 514 -15.94 10.96 13.95
N VAL A 515 -16.05 12.19 14.48
CA VAL A 515 -17.30 12.74 14.98
C VAL A 515 -18.17 13.25 13.83
N LEU A 516 -19.41 12.78 13.76
CA LEU A 516 -20.33 13.13 12.68
C LEU A 516 -20.75 14.61 12.74
N HIS A 517 -20.85 15.25 11.58
CA HIS A 517 -21.47 16.57 11.49
C HIS A 517 -22.97 16.45 11.74
N ARG A 518 -23.43 17.01 12.87
CA ARG A 518 -24.86 17.10 13.14
C ARG A 518 -25.48 18.10 12.17
N THR A 519 -26.39 17.64 11.32
CA THR A 519 -27.29 18.52 10.58
C THR A 519 -28.09 19.31 11.59
N ALA A 520 -28.02 20.65 11.53
CA ALA A 520 -28.87 21.52 12.34
C ALA A 520 -30.34 21.09 12.14
N LYS A 521 -30.99 20.69 13.23
CA LYS A 521 -32.45 20.50 13.26
C LYS A 521 -33.15 21.83 13.40
#